data_AF-A0A699ZVZ6-F1
#
_entry.id   AF-A0A699ZVZ6-F1
#
_cell.length_a   1.000
_cell.length_b   1.000
_cell.length_c   1.000
_cell.angle_alpha   90.00
_cell.angle_beta   90.00
_cell.angle_gamma   90.00
#
_symmetry.space_group_name_H-M   'P 1'
#
loop_
_entity.id
_entity.type
_entity.pdbx_description
1 polymer ?
#
loop_
_entity_poly.entity_id
_entity_poly.type
_entity_poly.pdbx_seq_one_letter_code
_entity_poly.pdbx_strand_id
1 'polypeptide(L)'
;MGAADDTRAASAPASSTSSQSESRSEPPRERDYSALYERIKRKPCRVANLEQLHETQGRKLHTRAHLIERELQKVQDASTLEEIHLALEEAGSNLEKLRVFSRIELLVNEEPEDEPEVCSVLVDLEEKNWYRAHLATYVQ
;
A
#
# COMPACT_ATOMS: atom_id res chain seq x y z
N MET A 1 10.84 -65.84 48.40
CA MET A 1 10.16 -64.52 48.35
C MET A 1 11.12 -63.57 47.67
N GLY A 2 10.87 -62.95 46.51
CA GLY A 2 9.75 -62.96 45.59
C GLY A 2 10.29 -62.68 44.17
N ALA A 3 9.46 -62.96 43.17
CA ALA A 3 9.75 -62.90 41.74
C ALA A 3 9.39 -61.55 41.12
N ALA A 4 9.72 -61.44 39.82
CA ALA A 4 9.13 -60.57 38.79
C ALA A 4 9.54 -59.08 38.82
N ASP A 5 9.50 -58.30 37.76
CA ASP A 5 9.56 -58.42 36.29
C ASP A 5 9.43 -56.95 35.81
N ASP A 6 10.03 -56.62 34.66
CA ASP A 6 9.65 -55.56 33.72
C ASP A 6 9.21 -54.14 34.20
N THR A 7 10.00 -53.09 33.90
CA THR A 7 9.46 -51.89 33.21
C THR A 7 10.53 -51.05 32.48
N ARG A 8 10.44 -51.13 31.16
CA ARG A 8 10.79 -50.20 30.06
C ARG A 8 10.95 -48.69 30.37
N ALA A 9 12.01 -48.06 29.84
CA ALA A 9 11.97 -46.70 29.28
C ALA A 9 13.15 -46.42 28.32
N ALA A 10 12.81 -46.05 27.08
CA ALA A 10 13.72 -45.64 26.03
C ALA A 10 14.15 -44.18 26.18
N SER A 11 15.37 -43.83 25.72
CA SER A 11 15.61 -42.65 24.87
C SER A 11 17.06 -42.60 24.39
N ALA A 12 17.20 -42.50 23.08
CA ALA A 12 18.41 -42.19 22.34
C ALA A 12 18.64 -40.64 22.32
N PRO A 13 19.73 -40.13 21.73
CA PRO A 13 20.45 -38.92 22.16
C PRO A 13 19.89 -37.61 21.58
N ALA A 14 20.17 -36.48 22.23
CA ALA A 14 19.98 -35.16 21.62
C ALA A 14 21.07 -34.16 22.06
N SER A 15 21.76 -33.67 21.04
CA SER A 15 22.70 -32.55 21.01
C SER A 15 22.20 -31.32 21.76
N SER A 16 23.11 -30.61 22.44
CA SER A 16 22.86 -29.24 22.90
C SER A 16 23.91 -28.31 22.31
N THR A 17 23.60 -27.88 21.10
CA THR A 17 23.99 -26.59 20.52
C THR A 17 23.56 -25.47 21.45
N SER A 18 24.38 -24.42 21.62
CA SER A 18 24.00 -23.02 21.37
C SER A 18 25.08 -22.07 21.88
N SER A 19 25.98 -21.70 20.98
CA SER A 19 26.80 -20.49 21.12
C SER A 19 25.87 -19.28 21.13
N GLN A 20 25.77 -18.64 22.29
CA GLN A 20 25.21 -17.30 22.47
C GLN A 20 25.88 -16.34 21.49
N SER A 21 25.07 -15.77 20.58
CA SER A 21 25.43 -14.61 19.80
C SER A 21 24.66 -13.43 20.39
N GLU A 22 25.40 -12.52 21.04
CA GLU A 22 24.89 -11.27 21.61
C GLU A 22 24.27 -10.39 20.52
N SER A 23 22.95 -10.22 20.59
CA SER A 23 22.20 -9.23 19.81
C SER A 23 22.55 -7.82 20.29
N ARG A 24 23.48 -7.15 19.63
CA ARG A 24 23.81 -5.74 19.84
C ARG A 24 22.66 -4.89 19.31
N SER A 25 21.81 -4.37 20.20
CA SER A 25 20.73 -3.44 19.86
C SER A 25 21.30 -2.07 19.46
N GLU A 26 21.43 -1.80 18.16
CA GLU A 26 21.64 -0.44 17.66
C GLU A 26 20.34 0.40 17.81
N PRO A 27 20.43 1.66 18.27
CA PRO A 27 19.27 2.56 18.29
C PRO A 27 18.77 2.83 16.86
N PRO A 28 17.46 3.12 16.65
CA PRO A 28 16.91 3.33 15.32
C PRO A 28 17.59 4.54 14.68
N ARG A 29 18.41 4.30 13.65
CA ARG A 29 18.96 5.38 12.83
C ARG A 29 17.78 6.07 12.16
N GLU A 30 17.53 7.34 12.46
CA GLU A 30 16.58 8.18 11.72
C GLU A 30 16.99 8.13 10.25
N ARG A 31 16.24 7.37 9.45
CA ARG A 31 16.47 7.28 8.01
C ARG A 31 15.98 8.59 7.43
N ASP A 32 16.90 9.40 6.89
CA ASP A 32 16.54 10.61 6.18
C ASP A 32 15.95 10.24 4.81
N TYR A 33 14.63 10.01 4.79
CA TYR A 33 13.88 9.65 3.59
C TYR A 33 13.93 10.75 2.52
N SER A 34 14.11 12.01 2.92
CA SER A 34 14.25 13.12 1.98
C SER A 34 15.56 13.04 1.19
N ALA A 35 16.67 12.74 1.88
CA ALA A 35 17.96 12.52 1.24
C ALA A 35 17.99 11.24 0.38
N LEU A 36 17.21 10.22 0.74
CA LEU A 36 17.05 9.02 -0.09
C LEU A 36 16.29 9.35 -1.37
N TYR A 37 15.16 10.05 -1.26
CA TYR A 37 14.35 10.48 -2.40
C TYR A 37 15.18 11.26 -3.43
N GLU A 38 15.96 12.24 -2.99
CA GLU A 38 16.84 13.03 -3.86
C GLU A 38 17.84 12.20 -4.67
N ARG A 39 18.25 11.03 -4.15
CA ARG A 39 19.16 10.10 -4.84
C ARG A 39 18.46 9.18 -5.82
N ILE A 40 17.20 8.83 -5.56
CA ILE A 40 16.45 7.84 -6.35
C ILE A 40 15.48 8.47 -7.35
N LYS A 41 15.10 9.73 -7.17
CA LYS A 41 14.05 10.40 -7.97
C LYS A 41 14.30 10.41 -9.48
N ARG A 42 15.58 10.41 -9.89
CA ARG A 42 16.01 10.40 -11.30
C ARG A 42 16.21 9.00 -11.89
N LYS A 43 16.05 7.95 -11.10
CA LYS A 43 16.15 6.58 -11.61
C LYS A 43 14.95 6.30 -12.52
N PRO A 44 15.15 5.53 -13.61
CA PRO A 44 14.05 5.10 -14.44
C PRO A 44 13.09 4.28 -13.59
N CYS A 45 11.81 4.63 -13.62
CA CYS A 45 10.76 3.95 -12.91
C CYS A 45 9.50 4.01 -13.77
N ARG A 46 8.92 2.86 -14.08
CA ARG A 46 7.71 2.72 -14.88
C ARG A 46 6.58 2.13 -14.03
N VAL A 47 5.36 2.55 -14.30
CA VAL A 47 4.18 1.99 -13.66
C VAL A 47 3.77 0.70 -14.38
N ALA A 48 3.86 -0.46 -13.71
CA ALA A 48 3.40 -1.72 -14.30
C ALA A 48 1.93 -2.01 -13.99
N ASN A 49 1.53 -1.79 -12.74
CA ASN A 49 0.17 -2.05 -12.29
C ASN A 49 -0.44 -0.78 -11.70
N LEU A 50 -1.67 -0.50 -12.11
CA LEU A 50 -2.49 0.53 -11.51
C LEU A 50 -3.71 -0.14 -10.90
N GLU A 51 -3.72 -0.26 -9.58
CA GLU A 51 -4.79 -0.88 -8.82
C GLU A 51 -5.75 0.20 -8.34
N GLN A 52 -6.99 0.17 -8.85
CA GLN A 52 -8.04 1.06 -8.38
C GLN A 52 -8.89 0.34 -7.34
N LEU A 53 -8.72 0.73 -6.08
CA LEU A 53 -9.61 0.34 -5.01
C LEU A 53 -10.80 1.31 -5.00
N HIS A 54 -12.00 0.73 -4.93
CA HIS A 54 -13.25 1.46 -4.86
C HIS A 54 -13.93 1.09 -3.54
N GLU A 55 -13.64 1.84 -2.48
CA GLU A 55 -14.29 1.64 -1.20
C GLU A 55 -15.65 2.36 -1.23
N THR A 56 -16.69 1.68 -1.71
CA THR A 56 -18.06 2.18 -1.60
C THR A 56 -18.99 1.03 -1.21
N GLN A 57 -18.86 0.51 0.01
CA GLN A 57 -19.78 -0.52 0.56
C GLN A 57 -20.12 -1.66 -0.45
N GLY A 58 -19.12 -2.13 -1.21
CA GLY A 58 -19.28 -3.18 -2.23
C GLY A 58 -19.95 -2.77 -3.56
N ARG A 59 -20.09 -1.47 -3.85
CA ARG A 59 -20.62 -0.93 -5.11
C ARG A 59 -19.54 -0.25 -5.94
N LYS A 60 -19.70 -0.29 -7.25
CA LYS A 60 -18.88 0.49 -8.20
C LYS A 60 -19.11 1.98 -7.97
N LEU A 61 -18.07 2.78 -8.22
CA LEU A 61 -18.15 4.25 -8.25
C LEU A 61 -19.28 4.71 -9.18
N HIS A 62 -20.05 5.70 -8.75
CA HIS A 62 -21.01 6.40 -9.62
C HIS A 62 -20.31 7.37 -10.58
N THR A 63 -19.13 7.85 -10.20
CA THR A 63 -18.25 8.66 -11.03
C THR A 63 -17.84 7.88 -12.27
N ARG A 64 -17.85 8.55 -13.41
CA ARG A 64 -17.52 7.90 -14.69
C ARG A 64 -16.03 7.53 -14.69
N ALA A 65 -15.73 6.27 -14.95
CA ALA A 65 -14.35 5.74 -14.97
C ALA A 65 -13.41 6.56 -15.86
N HIS A 66 -13.85 7.00 -17.04
CA HIS A 66 -13.03 7.81 -17.95
C HIS A 66 -12.55 9.14 -17.35
N LEU A 67 -13.24 9.70 -16.35
CA LEU A 67 -12.78 10.92 -15.68
C LEU A 67 -11.59 10.63 -14.77
N ILE A 68 -11.59 9.46 -14.12
CA ILE A 68 -10.52 9.01 -13.24
C ILE A 68 -9.32 8.58 -14.10
N GLU A 69 -9.57 7.75 -15.11
CA GLU A 69 -8.56 7.27 -16.06
C GLU A 69 -7.84 8.43 -16.76
N ARG A 70 -8.56 9.48 -17.17
CA ARG A 70 -7.95 10.65 -17.81
C ARG A 70 -6.90 11.33 -16.92
N GLU A 71 -7.16 11.45 -15.62
CA GLU A 71 -6.20 12.08 -14.71
C GLU A 71 -5.03 11.12 -14.42
N LEU A 72 -5.30 9.82 -14.32
CA LEU A 72 -4.28 8.79 -14.08
C LEU A 72 -3.43 8.48 -15.32
N GLN A 73 -3.86 8.86 -16.52
CA GLN A 73 -3.10 8.64 -17.76
C GLN A 73 -1.70 9.24 -17.69
N LYS A 74 -1.57 10.44 -17.10
CA LYS A 74 -0.29 11.12 -16.92
C LYS A 74 0.68 10.33 -16.04
N VAL A 75 0.15 9.55 -15.10
CA VAL A 75 0.94 8.71 -14.19
C VAL A 75 1.49 7.49 -14.95
N GLN A 76 0.72 6.93 -15.88
CA GLN A 76 1.16 5.82 -16.72
C GLN A 76 2.23 6.24 -17.74
N ASP A 77 2.15 7.47 -18.24
CA ASP A 77 3.09 8.01 -19.22
C ASP A 77 4.44 8.43 -18.62
N ALA A 78 4.56 8.48 -17.28
CA ALA A 78 5.76 8.90 -16.57
C ALA A 78 6.88 7.84 -16.63
N SER A 79 8.13 8.31 -16.76
CA SER A 79 9.31 7.45 -16.96
C SER A 79 10.30 7.47 -15.78
N THR A 80 10.10 8.38 -14.83
CA THR A 80 10.93 8.52 -13.62
C THR A 80 10.08 8.61 -12.37
N LEU A 81 10.68 8.29 -11.21
CA LEU A 81 9.99 8.40 -9.93
C LEU A 81 9.57 9.86 -9.61
N GLU A 82 10.38 10.84 -10.02
CA GLU A 82 10.03 12.27 -9.89
C GLU A 82 8.78 12.62 -10.71
N GLU A 83 8.73 12.18 -11.96
CA GLU A 83 7.57 12.39 -12.84
C GLU A 83 6.32 11.68 -12.32
N ILE A 84 6.45 10.45 -11.83
CA ILE A 84 5.34 9.70 -11.23
C ILE A 84 4.79 10.45 -10.00
N HIS A 85 5.67 10.93 -9.13
CA HIS A 85 5.29 11.67 -7.94
C HIS A 85 4.55 12.98 -8.30
N LEU A 86 5.11 13.77 -9.22
CA LEU A 86 4.48 15.01 -9.68
C LEU A 86 3.14 14.75 -10.38
N ALA A 87 3.05 13.70 -11.20
CA ALA A 87 1.81 13.32 -11.87
C ALA A 87 0.75 12.87 -10.88
N LEU A 88 1.12 12.17 -9.80
CA LEU A 88 0.20 11.76 -8.74
C LEU A 88 -0.30 12.93 -7.92
N GLU A 89 0.56 13.89 -7.56
CA GLU A 89 0.14 15.13 -6.90
C GLU A 89 -0.84 15.91 -7.77
N GLU A 90 -0.57 16.02 -9.08
CA GLU A 90 -1.46 16.70 -10.02
C GLU A 90 -2.80 15.97 -10.15
N ALA A 91 -2.77 14.64 -10.32
CA ALA A 91 -3.97 13.82 -10.43
C ALA A 91 -4.81 13.90 -9.15
N GLY A 92 -4.19 13.81 -7.96
CA GLY A 92 -4.85 13.99 -6.67
C GLY A 92 -5.53 15.35 -6.56
N SER A 93 -4.80 16.43 -6.87
CA SER A 93 -5.37 17.78 -6.87
C SER A 93 -6.55 17.94 -7.83
N ASN A 94 -6.51 17.30 -9.00
CA ASN A 94 -7.60 17.35 -9.96
C ASN A 94 -8.82 16.54 -9.51
N LEU A 95 -8.63 15.38 -8.90
CA LEU A 95 -9.70 14.56 -8.33
C LEU A 95 -10.36 15.27 -7.14
N GLU A 96 -9.60 15.97 -6.29
CA GLU A 96 -10.12 16.81 -5.21
C GLU A 96 -11.03 17.94 -5.74
N LYS A 97 -10.64 18.59 -6.84
CA LYS A 97 -11.42 19.67 -7.47
C LYS A 97 -12.80 19.21 -7.95
N LEU A 98 -12.98 17.92 -8.26
CA LEU A 98 -14.29 17.37 -8.61
C LEU A 98 -15.26 17.39 -7.42
N ARG A 99 -14.76 17.44 -6.19
CA ARG A 99 -15.52 17.45 -4.93
C ARG A 99 -16.48 16.28 -4.75
N VAL A 100 -16.39 15.24 -5.58
CA VAL A 100 -17.21 14.03 -5.52
C VAL A 100 -16.70 13.06 -4.46
N PHE A 101 -15.39 13.00 -4.24
CA PHE A 101 -14.77 12.07 -3.30
C PHE A 101 -14.68 12.65 -1.88
N SER A 102 -14.90 11.80 -0.86
CA SER A 102 -14.67 12.08 0.56
C SER A 102 -13.24 11.76 0.96
N ARG A 103 -12.66 10.72 0.36
CA ARG A 103 -11.30 10.23 0.59
C ARG A 103 -10.64 9.93 -0.75
N ILE A 104 -9.40 10.38 -0.88
CA ILE A 104 -8.53 10.12 -2.03
C ILE A 104 -7.18 9.70 -1.43
N GLU A 105 -6.80 8.46 -1.64
CA GLU A 105 -5.49 7.94 -1.24
C GLU A 105 -4.75 7.41 -2.46
N LEU A 106 -3.53 7.90 -2.64
CA LEU A 106 -2.65 7.55 -3.74
C LEU A 106 -1.37 7.00 -3.13
N LEU A 107 -1.07 5.73 -3.37
CA LEU A 107 0.08 5.03 -2.80
C LEU A 107 0.93 4.48 -3.93
N VAL A 108 2.25 4.66 -3.82
CA VAL A 108 3.23 4.06 -4.73
C VAL A 108 3.93 2.94 -3.98
N ASN A 109 3.78 1.72 -4.48
CA ASN A 109 4.44 0.52 -3.96
C ASN A 109 5.55 0.10 -4.92
N GLU A 110 6.70 -0.30 -4.37
CA GLU A 110 7.74 -1.00 -5.13
C GLU A 110 7.31 -2.47 -5.24
N GLU A 111 7.08 -2.96 -6.45
CA GLU A 111 6.60 -4.32 -6.68
C GLU A 111 7.10 -4.83 -8.05
N PRO A 112 7.61 -6.07 -8.19
CA PRO A 112 8.19 -6.99 -7.21
C PRO A 112 9.73 -6.87 -7.11
N GLU A 113 10.35 -7.59 -6.15
CA GLU A 113 11.81 -7.58 -5.87
C GLU A 113 12.73 -7.84 -7.09
N ASP A 114 12.17 -8.40 -8.16
CA ASP A 114 12.89 -8.75 -9.39
C ASP A 114 13.08 -7.58 -10.36
N GLU A 115 12.24 -6.54 -10.31
CA GLU A 115 12.30 -5.38 -11.23
C GLU A 115 12.30 -4.04 -10.47
N PRO A 116 13.47 -3.53 -10.03
CA PRO A 116 13.57 -2.28 -9.27
C PRO A 116 13.23 -1.02 -10.08
N GLU A 117 13.01 -1.17 -11.39
CA GLU A 117 12.57 -0.11 -12.30
C GLU A 117 11.05 -0.06 -12.43
N VAL A 118 10.32 -0.89 -11.67
CA VAL A 118 8.86 -0.98 -11.74
C VAL A 118 8.22 -0.58 -10.42
N CYS A 119 7.12 0.17 -10.51
CA CYS A 119 6.26 0.45 -9.38
C CYS A 119 4.80 0.08 -9.67
N SER A 120 4.09 -0.28 -8.62
CA SER A 120 2.64 -0.39 -8.60
C SER A 120 2.06 0.89 -7.98
N VAL A 121 1.00 1.42 -8.57
CA VAL A 121 0.28 2.58 -8.04
C VAL A 121 -1.09 2.10 -7.58
N LEU A 122 -1.39 2.30 -6.29
CA LEU A 122 -2.68 2.01 -5.70
C LEU A 122 -3.45 3.33 -5.54
N VAL A 123 -4.66 3.35 -6.07
CA VAL A 123 -5.58 4.48 -6.07
C VAL A 123 -6.82 4.05 -5.31
N ASP A 124 -6.99 4.55 -4.08
CA ASP A 124 -8.17 4.31 -3.27
C ASP A 124 -9.07 5.55 -3.25
N LEU A 125 -10.31 5.38 -3.69
CA LEU A 125 -11.29 6.45 -3.84
C LEU A 125 -12.58 6.09 -3.10
N GLU A 126 -13.02 7.00 -2.24
CA GLU A 126 -14.32 6.92 -1.56
C GLU A 126 -15.21 8.06 -2.05
N GLU A 127 -16.41 7.75 -2.55
CA GLU A 127 -17.39 8.75 -2.97
C GLU A 127 -18.18 9.34 -1.80
N LYS A 128 -18.44 10.65 -1.85
CA LYS A 128 -19.40 11.28 -0.94
C LYS A 128 -20.79 10.73 -1.20
N ASN A 129 -21.44 10.27 -0.13
CA ASN A 129 -22.84 9.89 -0.17
C ASN A 129 -23.71 11.07 -0.65
N TRP A 130 -24.30 10.91 -1.84
CA TRP A 130 -25.07 11.94 -2.52
C TRP A 130 -26.54 12.02 -2.08
N TYR A 131 -26.94 11.31 -1.02
CA TYR A 131 -28.31 11.34 -0.49
C TYR A 131 -28.68 12.77 -0.04
N ARG A 132 -29.24 13.54 -0.96
CA ARG A 132 -29.91 14.80 -0.66
C ARG A 132 -31.30 14.50 -0.13
N ALA A 133 -31.44 14.41 1.19
CA ALA A 133 -32.74 14.51 1.82
C ALA A 133 -33.27 15.93 1.61
N HIS A 134 -34.11 16.13 0.59
CA HIS A 134 -34.90 17.34 0.46
C HIS A 134 -36.01 17.32 1.51
N LEU A 135 -35.70 17.76 2.72
CA LEU A 135 -36.71 18.03 3.73
C LEU A 135 -37.41 19.35 3.36
N ALA A 136 -38.42 19.27 2.48
CA ALA A 136 -39.30 20.41 2.23
C ALA A 136 -40.07 20.72 3.52
N THR A 137 -39.72 21.81 4.19
CA THR A 137 -40.43 22.28 5.38
C THR A 137 -41.76 22.86 4.92
N TYR A 138 -42.85 22.14 5.18
CA TYR A 138 -44.22 22.64 4.98
C TYR A 138 -44.53 23.58 6.14
N VAL A 139 -44.57 24.89 5.89
CA VAL A 139 -45.12 25.86 6.85
C VAL A 139 -46.60 25.98 6.53
N GLN A 140 -47.45 25.58 7.48
CA GLN A 140 -48.91 25.60 7.39
C GLN A 140 -49.47 26.90 7.95
#